data_AF-A0AAV6ABU3-F1
#
_entry.id   AF-A0AAV6ABU3-F1
#
_cell.length_a   1.000
_cell.length_b   1.000
_cell.length_c   1.000
_cell.angle_alpha   90.00
_cell.angle_beta   90.00
_cell.angle_gamma   90.00
#
_symmetry.space_group_name_H-M   'P 1'
#
loop_
_entity.id
_entity.type
_entity.pdbx_description
1 polymer ?
#
loop_
_entity_poly.entity_id
_entity_poly.type
_entity_poly.pdbx_seq_one_letter_code
_entity_poly.pdbx_strand_id
1 'polypeptide(L)'
;MEAADVSVNTIARVTAQIVCSRELVAQTHARLGDTRALIALNRRWLNPWWGLSGSSDHDAEGTLLQSVLDRLQRGVLVPVPSRVGAAKGTGQVCSICAQTIYPDEVENEVAVNGGGLTVRLWAHTGCLAIWRRASEVYAQRQPSPTDGHAD
;
A
#
# COMPACT_ATOMS: atom_id res chain seq x y z
N MET A 1 24.88 -30.53 53.21
CA MET A 1 25.54 -29.65 52.21
C MET A 1 25.14 -30.12 50.82
N GLU A 2 23.83 -30.16 50.54
CA GLU A 2 23.26 -30.89 49.38
C GLU A 2 22.07 -30.12 48.77
N ALA A 3 21.26 -29.47 49.62
CA ALA A 3 20.16 -28.61 49.19
C ALA A 3 20.60 -27.35 48.40
N ALA A 4 21.79 -26.80 48.69
CA ALA A 4 22.33 -25.64 47.98
C ALA A 4 22.74 -25.99 46.54
N ASP A 5 23.26 -27.21 46.32
CA ASP A 5 23.77 -27.67 45.03
C ASP A 5 22.63 -28.00 44.05
N VAL A 6 21.53 -28.58 44.56
CA VAL A 6 20.29 -28.81 43.79
C VAL A 6 19.64 -27.48 43.37
N SER A 7 19.67 -26.46 44.23
CA SER A 7 19.11 -25.13 43.93
C SER A 7 19.91 -24.41 42.84
N VAL A 8 21.24 -24.47 42.90
CA VAL A 8 22.13 -23.91 41.86
C VAL A 8 21.95 -24.62 40.51
N ASN A 9 21.83 -25.94 40.50
CA ASN A 9 21.60 -26.73 39.28
C ASN A 9 20.22 -26.42 38.64
N THR A 10 19.21 -26.16 39.47
CA THR A 10 17.87 -25.77 38.99
C THR A 10 17.88 -24.38 38.36
N ILE A 11 18.55 -23.40 38.98
CA ILE A 11 18.71 -22.05 38.44
C ILE A 11 19.47 -22.10 37.11
N ALA A 12 20.55 -22.90 37.02
CA ALA A 12 21.33 -23.06 35.79
C ALA A 12 20.52 -23.67 34.64
N ARG A 13 19.62 -24.62 34.92
CA ARG A 13 18.70 -25.18 33.91
C ARG A 13 17.67 -24.17 33.43
N VAL A 14 17.09 -23.39 34.34
CA VAL A 14 16.09 -22.38 33.98
C VAL A 14 16.72 -21.26 33.15
N THR A 15 17.92 -20.79 33.51
CA THR A 15 18.62 -19.78 32.71
C THR A 15 18.99 -20.30 31.32
N ALA A 16 19.45 -21.56 31.21
CA ALA A 16 19.70 -22.20 29.92
C ALA A 16 18.42 -22.29 29.06
N GLN A 17 17.29 -22.66 29.65
CA GLN A 17 16.00 -22.71 28.95
C GLN A 17 15.54 -21.33 28.45
N ILE A 18 15.72 -20.28 29.25
CA ILE A 18 15.40 -18.90 28.86
C ILE A 18 16.27 -18.45 27.69
N VAL A 19 17.57 -18.76 27.72
CA VAL A 19 18.50 -18.43 26.62
C VAL A 19 18.10 -19.17 25.34
N CYS A 20 17.88 -20.48 25.40
CA CYS A 20 17.43 -21.26 24.23
C CYS A 20 16.08 -20.77 23.68
N SER A 21 15.14 -20.39 24.55
CA SER A 21 13.84 -19.85 24.13
C SER A 21 14.00 -18.51 23.39
N ARG A 22 14.83 -17.61 23.91
CA ARG A 22 15.12 -16.32 23.26
C ARG A 22 15.78 -16.50 21.89
N GLU A 23 16.73 -17.43 21.79
CA GLU A 23 17.37 -17.81 20.54
C GLU A 23 16.34 -18.27 19.50
N LEU A 24 15.42 -19.16 19.89
CA LEU A 24 14.39 -19.71 19.01
C LEU A 24 13.38 -18.64 18.57
N VAL A 25 13.00 -17.73 19.48
CA VAL A 25 12.16 -16.58 19.15
C VAL A 25 12.86 -15.68 18.14
N ALA A 26 14.14 -15.35 18.33
CA ALA A 26 14.91 -14.56 17.39
C ALA A 26 14.97 -15.22 15.99
N GLN A 27 15.23 -16.53 15.93
CA GLN A 27 15.23 -17.30 14.69
C GLN A 27 13.86 -17.31 14.00
N THR A 28 12.77 -17.41 14.77
CA THR A 28 11.40 -17.37 14.25
C THR A 28 11.09 -16.01 13.67
N HIS A 29 11.45 -14.93 14.37
CA HIS A 29 11.29 -13.56 13.88
C HIS A 29 12.08 -13.33 12.58
N ALA A 30 13.32 -13.83 12.50
CA ALA A 30 14.13 -13.75 11.28
C ALA A 30 13.43 -14.45 10.11
N ARG A 31 12.98 -15.70 10.29
CA ARG A 31 12.26 -16.46 9.25
C ARG A 31 10.96 -15.78 8.81
N LEU A 32 10.22 -15.17 9.74
CA LEU A 32 9.02 -14.39 9.41
C LEU A 32 9.37 -13.14 8.60
N GLY A 33 10.49 -12.49 8.91
CA GLY A 33 11.03 -11.38 8.12
C GLY A 33 11.36 -11.80 6.68
N ASP A 34 12.10 -12.88 6.52
CA ASP A 34 12.48 -13.44 5.21
C ASP A 34 11.25 -13.83 4.39
N THR A 35 10.28 -14.49 5.03
CA THR A 35 9.03 -14.91 4.39
C THR A 35 8.24 -13.70 3.89
N ARG A 36 8.14 -12.63 4.70
CA ARG A 36 7.47 -11.39 4.28
C ARG A 36 8.19 -10.73 3.11
N ALA A 37 9.53 -10.72 3.10
CA ALA A 37 10.30 -10.19 1.98
C ALA A 37 10.07 -10.98 0.68
N LEU A 38 10.07 -12.31 0.76
CA LEU A 38 9.79 -13.18 -0.39
C LEU A 38 8.36 -13.02 -0.91
N ILE A 39 7.36 -12.87 -0.03
CA ILE A 39 5.98 -12.57 -0.42
C ILE A 39 5.93 -11.23 -1.14
N ALA A 40 6.58 -10.18 -0.63
CA ALA A 40 6.62 -8.88 -1.27
C ALA A 40 7.27 -8.94 -2.67
N LEU A 41 8.37 -9.68 -2.82
CA LEU A 41 9.06 -9.87 -4.11
C LEU A 41 8.19 -10.65 -5.11
N ASN A 42 7.62 -11.79 -4.69
CA ASN A 42 6.72 -12.57 -5.54
C ASN A 42 5.48 -11.77 -5.97
N ARG A 43 4.91 -10.96 -5.06
CA ARG A 43 3.80 -10.06 -5.40
C ARG A 43 4.20 -9.08 -6.49
N ARG A 44 5.39 -8.47 -6.42
CA ARG A 44 5.91 -7.57 -7.47
C ARG A 44 6.13 -8.27 -8.80
N TRP A 45 6.52 -9.54 -8.78
CA TRP A 45 6.85 -10.31 -10.00
C TRP A 45 5.60 -10.86 -10.71
N LEU A 46 4.61 -11.36 -9.95
CA LEU A 46 3.37 -11.92 -10.49
C LEU A 46 2.39 -10.85 -10.99
N ASN A 47 2.37 -9.68 -10.34
CA ASN A 47 1.66 -8.50 -10.81
C ASN A 47 2.26 -7.25 -10.11
N PRO A 48 2.97 -6.37 -10.83
CA PRO A 48 3.63 -5.19 -10.24
C PRO A 48 2.77 -4.34 -9.31
N TRP A 49 1.45 -4.36 -9.50
CA TRP A 49 0.48 -3.59 -8.73
C TRP A 49 0.09 -4.22 -7.37
N TRP A 50 0.45 -5.48 -7.11
CA TRP A 50 0.14 -6.19 -5.85
C TRP A 50 1.09 -5.90 -4.70
N GLY A 51 2.26 -5.29 -4.95
CA GLY A 51 3.22 -4.91 -3.91
C GLY A 51 2.75 -3.79 -2.97
N LEU A 52 1.57 -3.22 -3.21
CA LEU A 52 1.04 -2.03 -2.54
C LEU A 52 -0.17 -2.31 -1.64
N SER A 53 -0.80 -3.49 -1.76
CA SER A 53 -1.98 -3.86 -0.97
C SER A 53 -1.60 -4.82 0.15
N GLY A 54 -1.04 -4.29 1.22
CA GLY A 54 -0.73 -5.10 2.41
C GLY A 54 0.05 -4.33 3.45
N SER A 55 -0.64 -3.47 4.21
CA SER A 55 -0.13 -3.01 5.51
C SER A 55 -1.30 -2.60 6.41
N SER A 56 -1.39 -3.30 7.54
CA SER A 56 -2.14 -3.06 8.79
C SER A 56 -3.11 -1.87 8.90
N ASP A 57 -4.32 -2.15 9.42
CA ASP A 57 -5.54 -1.33 9.47
C ASP A 57 -5.50 -0.01 10.29
N HIS A 58 -4.34 0.47 10.75
CA HIS A 58 -4.25 1.72 11.54
C HIS A 58 -3.55 2.89 10.84
N ASP A 59 -2.86 2.64 9.72
CA ASP A 59 -2.25 3.68 8.86
C ASP A 59 -2.63 3.49 7.37
N ALA A 60 -3.68 2.70 7.11
CA ALA A 60 -4.06 2.29 5.76
C ALA A 60 -4.40 3.48 4.85
N GLU A 61 -5.11 4.50 5.37
CA GLU A 61 -5.46 5.70 4.57
C GLU A 61 -4.23 6.54 4.25
N GLY A 62 -3.35 6.78 5.22
CA GLY A 62 -2.10 7.53 5.00
C GLY A 62 -1.15 6.81 4.05
N THR A 63 -1.02 5.49 4.20
CA THR A 63 -0.22 4.64 3.31
C THR A 63 -0.79 4.62 1.90
N LEU A 64 -2.11 4.54 1.76
CA LEU A 64 -2.78 4.57 0.47
C LEU A 64 -2.66 5.93 -0.20
N LEU A 65 -2.81 7.03 0.55
CA LEU A 65 -2.60 8.39 0.06
C LEU A 65 -1.17 8.57 -0.48
N GLN A 66 -0.15 8.13 0.26
CA GLN A 66 1.24 8.19 -0.22
C GLN A 66 1.46 7.31 -1.46
N SER A 67 0.83 6.14 -1.52
CA SER A 67 0.89 5.28 -2.71
C SER A 67 0.29 5.96 -3.94
N VAL A 68 -0.84 6.66 -3.79
CA VAL A 68 -1.45 7.40 -4.90
C VAL A 68 -0.59 8.60 -5.31
N LEU A 69 0.01 9.32 -4.35
CA LEU A 69 0.94 10.42 -4.62
C LEU A 69 2.17 9.96 -5.42
N ASP A 70 2.81 8.84 -5.05
CA ASP A 70 3.94 8.28 -5.80
C ASP A 70 3.53 7.90 -7.23
N ARG A 71 2.33 7.31 -7.41
CA ARG A 71 1.80 6.99 -8.75
C ARG A 71 1.53 8.24 -9.60
N LEU A 72 1.04 9.33 -9.00
CA LEU A 72 0.88 10.61 -9.68
C LEU A 72 2.23 11.19 -10.10
N GLN A 73 3.23 11.18 -9.21
CA GLN A 73 4.58 11.65 -9.49
C GLN A 73 5.28 10.88 -10.61
N ARG A 74 5.04 9.57 -10.69
CA ARG A 74 5.58 8.71 -11.76
C ARG A 74 4.81 8.80 -13.08
N GLY A 75 3.67 9.51 -13.11
CA GLY A 75 2.78 9.57 -14.28
C GLY A 75 2.03 8.26 -14.57
N VAL A 76 1.99 7.34 -13.61
CA VAL A 76 1.19 6.11 -13.68
C VAL A 76 -0.30 6.42 -13.54
N LEU A 77 -0.62 7.31 -12.61
CA LEU A 77 -1.93 7.92 -12.47
C LEU A 77 -1.85 9.37 -12.94
N VAL A 78 -2.99 9.89 -13.36
CA VAL A 78 -3.15 11.32 -13.63
C VAL A 78 -3.96 11.97 -12.52
N PRO A 79 -3.85 13.31 -12.34
CA PRO A 79 -4.73 14.04 -11.45
C PRO A 79 -6.21 13.81 -11.81
N VAL A 80 -7.07 13.64 -10.81
CA VAL A 80 -8.51 13.45 -11.02
C VAL A 80 -9.11 14.72 -11.64
N PRO A 81 -9.81 14.62 -12.78
CA PRO A 81 -10.52 15.76 -13.36
C PRO A 81 -11.69 16.19 -12.48
N SER A 82 -12.15 17.43 -12.65
CA SER A 82 -13.27 17.98 -11.87
C SER A 82 -14.57 17.20 -12.04
N ARG A 83 -14.77 16.57 -13.21
CA ARG A 83 -15.93 15.75 -13.53
C ARG A 83 -15.53 14.29 -13.70
N VAL A 84 -16.25 13.42 -13.02
CA VAL A 84 -16.05 11.97 -12.99
C VAL A 84 -17.43 11.34 -13.19
N GLY A 85 -17.53 10.32 -14.04
CA GLY A 85 -18.77 9.57 -14.22
C GLY A 85 -19.02 8.64 -13.04
N ALA A 86 -20.27 8.35 -12.71
CA ALA A 86 -20.62 7.38 -11.67
C ALA A 86 -21.71 6.43 -12.18
N ALA A 87 -21.50 5.13 -11.99
CA ALA A 87 -22.41 4.08 -12.41
C ALA A 87 -22.40 2.92 -11.41
N LYS A 88 -23.27 1.91 -11.62
CA LYS A 88 -23.17 0.64 -10.89
C LYS A 88 -21.94 -0.12 -11.35
N GLY A 89 -21.30 -0.84 -10.43
CA GLY A 89 -20.14 -1.66 -10.75
C GLY A 89 -20.41 -2.65 -11.87
N THR A 90 -19.47 -2.74 -12.80
CA THR A 90 -19.53 -3.65 -13.95
C THR A 90 -18.44 -4.72 -13.88
N GLY A 91 -17.80 -4.90 -12.72
CA GLY A 91 -16.68 -5.82 -12.53
C GLY A 91 -15.33 -5.23 -12.95
N GLN A 92 -15.25 -3.91 -13.17
CA GLN A 92 -13.98 -3.24 -13.47
C GLN A 92 -13.02 -3.30 -12.29
N VAL A 93 -11.73 -3.22 -12.57
CA VAL A 93 -10.70 -3.18 -11.52
C VAL A 93 -10.48 -1.75 -11.08
N CYS A 94 -10.56 -1.48 -9.78
CA CYS A 94 -10.23 -0.18 -9.23
C CYS A 94 -8.74 0.14 -9.41
N SER A 95 -8.41 1.24 -10.07
CA SER A 95 -7.04 1.69 -10.34
C SER A 95 -6.25 2.09 -9.07
N ILE A 96 -6.93 2.21 -7.93
CA ILE A 96 -6.33 2.62 -6.65
C ILE A 96 -5.99 1.40 -5.78
N CYS A 97 -6.99 0.58 -5.43
CA CYS A 97 -6.83 -0.59 -4.55
C CYS A 97 -6.64 -1.92 -5.30
N ALA A 98 -6.77 -1.92 -6.63
CA ALA A 98 -6.67 -3.11 -7.49
C ALA A 98 -7.69 -4.23 -7.19
N GLN A 99 -8.75 -3.93 -6.44
CA GLN A 99 -9.87 -4.83 -6.24
C GLN A 99 -10.93 -4.63 -7.33
N THR A 100 -11.66 -5.71 -7.63
CA THR A 100 -12.84 -5.64 -8.51
C THR A 100 -13.91 -4.76 -7.86
N ILE A 101 -14.58 -3.95 -8.68
CA ILE A 101 -15.77 -3.18 -8.31
C ILE A 101 -16.99 -4.03 -8.66
N TYR A 102 -17.66 -4.55 -7.63
CA TYR A 102 -18.77 -5.48 -7.79
C TYR A 102 -20.09 -4.76 -8.16
N PRO A 103 -21.07 -5.48 -8.75
CA PRO A 103 -22.33 -4.86 -9.21
C PRO A 103 -23.21 -4.20 -8.14
N ASP A 104 -22.98 -4.53 -6.87
CA ASP A 104 -23.59 -3.92 -5.69
C ASP A 104 -22.83 -2.66 -5.21
N GLU A 105 -21.66 -2.37 -5.79
CA GLU A 105 -20.86 -1.20 -5.52
C GLU A 105 -21.06 -0.09 -6.58
N VAL A 106 -20.57 1.11 -6.28
CA VAL A 106 -20.51 2.23 -7.23
C VAL A 106 -19.13 2.28 -7.87
N GLU A 107 -19.09 2.23 -9.20
CA GLU A 107 -17.90 2.50 -9.98
C GLU A 107 -17.86 3.97 -10.40
N ASN A 108 -16.70 4.59 -10.26
CA ASN A 108 -16.45 5.95 -10.69
C ASN A 108 -15.46 5.93 -11.83
N GLU A 109 -15.82 6.55 -12.94
CA GLU A 109 -15.06 6.58 -14.17
C GLU A 109 -14.34 7.92 -14.34
N VAL A 110 -13.02 7.84 -14.41
CA VAL A 110 -12.13 8.95 -14.74
C VAL A 110 -11.70 8.80 -16.20
N ALA A 111 -12.25 9.65 -17.06
CA ALA A 111 -11.85 9.75 -18.46
C ALA A 111 -10.74 10.79 -18.64
N VAL A 112 -9.65 10.38 -19.27
CA VAL A 112 -8.45 11.18 -19.48
C VAL A 112 -8.18 11.25 -20.98
N ASN A 113 -8.11 12.46 -21.51
CA ASN A 113 -7.82 12.69 -22.93
C ASN A 113 -6.36 13.14 -23.08
N GLY A 114 -5.56 12.39 -23.84
CA GLY A 114 -4.16 12.72 -24.11
C GLY A 114 -3.73 12.20 -25.48
N GLY A 115 -3.15 13.07 -26.31
CA GLY A 115 -2.58 12.68 -27.61
C GLY A 115 -3.58 12.04 -28.59
N GLY A 116 -4.88 12.40 -28.50
CA GLY A 116 -5.94 11.81 -29.32
C GLY A 116 -6.48 10.47 -28.83
N LEU A 117 -5.99 9.96 -27.70
CA LEU A 117 -6.49 8.75 -27.03
C LEU A 117 -7.26 9.12 -25.75
N THR A 118 -8.40 8.47 -25.55
CA THR A 118 -9.16 8.54 -24.30
C THR A 118 -8.88 7.29 -23.48
N VAL A 119 -8.25 7.46 -22.32
CA VAL A 119 -8.04 6.38 -21.34
C VAL A 119 -9.10 6.50 -20.26
N ARG A 120 -9.73 5.38 -19.92
CA ARG A 120 -10.74 5.29 -18.85
C ARG A 120 -10.13 4.53 -17.68
N LEU A 121 -10.22 5.12 -16.49
CA LEU A 121 -9.79 4.53 -15.23
C LEU A 121 -11.00 4.42 -14.30
N TRP A 122 -11.06 3.35 -13.50
CA TRP A 122 -12.19 3.09 -12.62
C TRP A 122 -11.77 3.13 -11.15
N ALA A 123 -12.66 3.59 -10.27
CA ALA A 123 -12.41 3.56 -8.84
C ALA A 123 -13.68 3.35 -8.02
N HIS A 124 -13.56 2.63 -6.90
CA HIS A 124 -14.55 2.68 -5.82
C HIS A 124 -14.73 4.13 -5.33
N THR A 125 -15.91 4.44 -4.79
CA THR A 125 -16.20 5.78 -4.26
C THR A 125 -15.21 6.23 -3.17
N GLY A 126 -14.86 5.35 -2.22
CA GLY A 126 -13.86 5.67 -1.20
C GLY A 126 -12.45 5.87 -1.79
N CYS A 127 -12.08 5.05 -2.77
CA CYS A 127 -10.81 5.18 -3.47
C CYS A 127 -10.71 6.47 -4.29
N LEU A 128 -11.82 6.90 -4.92
CA LEU A 128 -11.89 8.16 -5.64
C LEU A 128 -11.64 9.36 -4.70
N ALA A 129 -12.19 9.34 -3.48
CA ALA A 129 -11.99 10.42 -2.52
C ALA A 129 -10.50 10.60 -2.16
N ILE A 130 -9.80 9.49 -1.93
CA ILE A 130 -8.35 9.50 -1.66
C ILE A 130 -7.58 10.01 -2.89
N TRP A 131 -7.96 9.57 -4.09
CA TRP A 131 -7.32 10.01 -5.33
C TRP A 131 -7.52 11.51 -5.60
N ARG A 132 -8.69 12.07 -5.30
CA ARG A 132 -8.94 13.52 -5.36
C ARG A 132 -8.02 14.27 -4.40
N ARG A 133 -7.96 13.84 -3.14
CA ARG A 133 -7.06 14.43 -2.13
C ARG A 133 -5.59 14.36 -2.56
N ALA A 134 -5.15 13.22 -3.10
CA ALA A 134 -3.80 13.07 -3.63
C ALA A 134 -3.55 14.04 -4.79
N SER A 135 -4.53 14.23 -5.68
CA SER A 135 -4.44 15.15 -6.82
C SER A 135 -4.30 16.61 -6.38
N GLU A 136 -5.04 17.02 -5.33
CA GLU A 136 -4.93 18.35 -4.74
C GLU A 136 -3.54 18.59 -4.13
N VAL A 137 -3.06 17.64 -3.32
CA VAL A 137 -1.72 17.71 -2.73
C VAL A 137 -0.64 17.71 -3.81
N TYR A 138 -0.82 16.92 -4.86
CA TYR A 138 0.08 16.89 -6.00
C TYR A 138 0.13 18.24 -6.73
N ALA A 139 -1.03 18.84 -7.00
CA ALA A 139 -1.12 20.16 -7.65
C ALA A 139 -0.44 21.26 -6.82
N GLN A 140 -0.59 21.24 -5.49
CA GLN A 140 0.09 22.19 -4.60
C GLN A 140 1.62 22.05 -4.61
N ARG A 141 2.14 20.85 -4.93
CA ARG A 141 3.57 20.56 -4.99
C ARG A 141 4.19 20.84 -6.37
N GLN A 142 3.37 20.96 -7.40
CA GLN A 142 3.85 21.36 -8.72
C GLN A 142 3.89 22.89 -8.78
N PRO A 143 5.06 23.51 -9.04
CA PRO A 143 5.08 24.94 -9.34
C PRO A 143 4.25 25.15 -10.62
N SER A 144 3.31 26.09 -10.57
CA SER A 144 2.61 26.56 -11.77
C SER A 144 3.64 26.91 -12.83
N PRO A 145 3.49 26.45 -14.08
CA PRO A 145 4.32 26.95 -15.17
C PRO A 145 4.01 28.44 -15.28
N THR A 146 4.94 29.26 -14.79
CA THR A 146 4.88 30.71 -14.86
C THR A 146 4.68 31.12 -16.32
N ASP A 147 3.70 32.00 -16.53
CA ASP A 147 3.43 32.71 -17.76
C ASP A 147 4.74 33.23 -18.39
N GLY A 148 5.23 32.51 -19.41
CA GLY A 148 6.27 33.01 -20.31
C GLY A 148 5.64 34.00 -21.28
N HIS A 149 5.44 35.24 -20.81
CA HIS A 149 5.12 36.38 -21.65
C HIS A 149 6.28 36.61 -22.63
N ALA A 150 5.95 36.72 -23.90
CA ALA A 150 6.88 37.01 -24.98
C ALA A 150 7.43 38.45 -24.85
N ASP A 151 8.72 38.60 -25.12
CA ASP A 151 9.33 39.81 -25.68
C ASP A 151 9.89 39.45 -27.07
#